data_AF-A0A9D5PUN4-F1
#
_entry.id   AF-A0A9D5PUN4-F1
#
_cell.length_a   1.000
_cell.length_b   1.000
_cell.length_c   1.000
_cell.angle_alpha   90.00
_cell.angle_beta   90.00
_cell.angle_gamma   90.00
#
_symmetry.space_group_name_H-M   'P 1'
#
loop_
_entity.id
_entity.type
_entity.pdbx_description
1 polymer ?
#
loop_
_entity_poly.entity_id
_entity_poly.type
_entity_poly.pdbx_seq_one_letter_code
_entity_poly.pdbx_strand_id
1 'polypeptide(L)'
;MMIHWGLYSVLGGEWQNKRIPLEQDRCRYGEWAQSYFAIPNQEYEKLASAFNPVFFNAEEIALLAREAGMKYLVMTAKHHDGFAMYHSKADKYNVVDATPFGRDVCAELAEACYKHGLKFGLYYSQDLDWHEPDGGGYKSFWKCAGSSWDNSWDFPNREAKCFDRCFEKKILPQVEEILTGYGDLVLIWFDVPMTITEEQSRVLYDLVKKHQPDCLINSRIGNGLGDYTSTGDNEIPSDYKDTLYESACTLNDTWGYLPYDDNWKDAARIREIREHLNARGINYLLNIGPDALGRVPEPSVNILRGAK
;
A
#
# COMPACT_ATOMS: atom_id res chain seq x y z
N MET A 1 8.85 1.11 8.49
CA MET A 1 8.91 0.25 7.29
C MET A 1 7.56 0.33 6.61
N MET A 2 7.49 0.47 5.30
CA MET A 2 6.27 0.23 4.52
C MET A 2 6.45 -1.02 3.69
N ILE A 3 5.36 -1.74 3.40
CA ILE A 3 5.38 -2.94 2.58
C ILE A 3 4.29 -2.86 1.52
N HIS A 4 4.70 -2.90 0.25
CA HIS A 4 3.80 -3.12 -0.88
C HIS A 4 3.93 -4.54 -1.37
N TRP A 5 2.91 -5.35 -1.09
CA TRP A 5 2.85 -6.72 -1.53
C TRP A 5 1.43 -7.13 -1.90
N GLY A 6 1.29 -7.87 -3.00
CA GLY A 6 0.00 -8.26 -3.56
C GLY A 6 0.20 -9.06 -4.84
N LEU A 7 -0.88 -9.29 -5.59
CA LEU A 7 -0.83 -10.09 -6.83
C LEU A 7 0.08 -9.47 -7.89
N TYR A 8 0.21 -8.14 -7.90
CA TYR A 8 1.14 -7.43 -8.79
C TYR A 8 2.60 -7.87 -8.62
N SER A 9 3.01 -8.36 -7.44
CA SER A 9 4.36 -8.90 -7.22
C SER A 9 4.60 -10.22 -7.99
N VAL A 10 3.55 -10.93 -8.37
CA VAL A 10 3.64 -12.12 -9.24
C VAL A 10 3.98 -11.72 -10.68
N LEU A 11 3.42 -10.60 -11.16
CA LEU A 11 3.71 -10.08 -12.49
C LEU A 11 5.13 -9.54 -12.61
N GLY A 12 5.64 -8.90 -11.54
CA GLY A 12 6.95 -8.24 -11.58
C GLY A 12 7.04 -7.23 -12.72
N GLY A 13 5.97 -6.49 -13.00
CA GLY A 13 5.88 -5.50 -14.08
C GLY A 13 5.89 -6.04 -15.51
N GLU A 14 5.70 -7.34 -15.71
CA GLU A 14 5.60 -7.94 -17.05
C GLU A 14 4.23 -8.57 -17.30
N TRP A 15 3.72 -8.40 -18.53
CA TRP A 15 2.50 -9.05 -19.00
C TRP A 15 2.54 -9.23 -20.51
N GLN A 16 2.29 -10.46 -21.00
CA GLN A 16 2.22 -10.79 -22.44
C GLN A 16 3.38 -10.25 -23.28
N ASN A 17 4.62 -10.50 -22.86
CA ASN A 17 5.86 -10.01 -23.50
C ASN A 17 6.01 -8.47 -23.55
N LYS A 18 5.19 -7.74 -22.78
CA LYS A 18 5.36 -6.32 -22.53
C LYS A 18 5.85 -6.12 -21.10
N ARG A 19 6.56 -5.01 -20.91
CA ARG A 19 7.19 -4.64 -19.65
C ARG A 19 6.83 -3.20 -19.30
N ILE A 20 6.65 -2.90 -18.02
CA ILE A 20 6.56 -1.52 -17.53
C ILE A 20 7.94 -0.86 -17.73
N PRO A 21 8.05 0.26 -18.47
CA PRO A 21 9.33 0.92 -18.71
C PRO A 21 9.82 1.65 -17.45
N LEU A 22 11.13 1.74 -17.27
CA LEU A 22 11.81 2.46 -16.18
C LEU A 22 12.04 3.96 -16.48
N GLU A 23 11.30 4.54 -17.42
CA GLU A 23 11.55 5.93 -17.85
C GLU A 23 11.20 6.93 -16.73
N GLN A 24 12.18 7.75 -16.34
CA GLN A 24 12.11 8.68 -15.19
C GLN A 24 11.03 9.77 -15.30
N ASP A 25 10.49 10.03 -16.50
CA ASP A 25 9.52 11.09 -16.76
C ASP A 25 8.05 10.63 -16.67
N ARG A 26 7.81 9.35 -16.37
CA ARG A 26 6.47 8.79 -16.18
C ARG A 26 6.40 8.07 -14.84
N CYS A 27 5.41 8.40 -14.02
CA CYS A 27 5.02 7.57 -12.88
C CYS A 27 4.77 6.16 -13.44
N ARG A 28 5.58 5.17 -13.06
CA ARG A 28 5.50 3.80 -13.55
C ARG A 28 5.91 2.91 -12.40
N TYR A 29 4.93 2.29 -11.77
CA TYR A 29 5.14 1.54 -10.55
C TYR A 29 4.69 0.09 -10.73
N GLY A 30 5.43 -0.85 -10.15
CA GLY A 30 5.18 -2.29 -10.31
C GLY A 30 3.77 -2.70 -9.86
N GLU A 31 3.26 -2.08 -8.80
CA GLU A 31 1.92 -2.30 -8.26
C GLU A 31 0.78 -1.75 -9.13
N TRP A 32 1.11 -0.91 -10.12
CA TRP A 32 0.15 -0.40 -11.11
C TRP A 32 0.02 -1.27 -12.36
N ALA A 33 0.64 -2.46 -12.40
CA ALA A 33 0.69 -3.33 -13.56
C ALA A 33 -0.70 -3.66 -14.14
N GLN A 34 -1.71 -3.91 -13.30
CA GLN A 34 -3.06 -4.22 -13.77
C GLN A 34 -3.63 -3.07 -14.62
N SER A 35 -3.59 -1.84 -14.11
CA SER A 35 -4.04 -0.67 -14.86
C SER A 35 -3.12 -0.35 -16.04
N TYR A 36 -1.80 -0.48 -15.89
CA TYR A 36 -0.85 -0.17 -16.97
C TYR A 36 -1.09 -1.02 -18.22
N PHE A 37 -1.31 -2.33 -18.04
CA PHE A 37 -1.57 -3.24 -19.14
C PHE A 37 -3.06 -3.42 -19.45
N ALA A 38 -3.94 -2.78 -18.68
CA ALA A 38 -5.40 -2.98 -18.72
C ALA A 38 -5.76 -4.48 -18.67
N ILE A 39 -5.21 -5.18 -17.67
CA ILE A 39 -5.40 -6.62 -17.51
C ILE A 39 -6.82 -6.88 -16.99
N PRO A 40 -7.67 -7.60 -17.74
CA PRO A 40 -9.02 -7.92 -17.28
C PRO A 40 -9.01 -8.63 -15.92
N ASN A 41 -9.97 -8.33 -15.05
CA ASN A 41 -10.09 -8.94 -13.72
C ASN A 41 -10.06 -10.47 -13.81
N GLN A 42 -10.77 -11.05 -14.78
CA GLN A 42 -10.78 -12.51 -14.98
C GLN A 42 -9.40 -13.11 -15.25
N GLU A 43 -8.47 -12.36 -15.86
CA GLU A 43 -7.09 -12.80 -16.09
C GLU A 43 -6.21 -12.49 -14.88
N TYR A 44 -6.38 -11.31 -14.26
CA TYR A 44 -5.60 -10.88 -13.11
C TYR A 44 -5.87 -11.75 -11.87
N GLU A 45 -7.12 -12.15 -11.63
CA GLU A 45 -7.53 -13.03 -10.53
C GLU A 45 -6.83 -14.39 -10.58
N LYS A 46 -6.43 -14.87 -11.76
CA LYS A 46 -5.70 -16.15 -11.90
C LYS A 46 -4.33 -16.11 -11.21
N LEU A 47 -3.76 -14.92 -10.99
CA LEU A 47 -2.52 -14.76 -10.23
C LEU A 47 -2.69 -15.25 -8.79
N ALA A 48 -3.89 -15.13 -8.20
CA ALA A 48 -4.17 -15.63 -6.85
C ALA A 48 -3.98 -17.15 -6.75
N SER A 49 -4.32 -17.89 -7.81
CA SER A 49 -4.11 -19.35 -7.88
C SER A 49 -2.62 -19.73 -7.92
N ALA A 50 -1.74 -18.82 -8.34
CA ALA A 50 -0.29 -19.00 -8.35
C ALA A 50 0.40 -18.37 -7.12
N PHE A 51 -0.32 -17.62 -6.29
CA PHE A 51 0.24 -16.93 -5.14
C PHE A 51 0.48 -17.92 -3.99
N ASN A 52 1.70 -18.46 -3.93
CA ASN A 52 2.15 -19.34 -2.85
C ASN A 52 3.55 -18.96 -2.34
N PRO A 53 3.67 -17.89 -1.55
CA PRO A 53 4.95 -17.38 -1.08
C PRO A 53 5.56 -18.24 0.03
N VAL A 54 6.18 -19.35 -0.37
CA VAL A 54 6.79 -20.35 0.52
C VAL A 54 7.94 -19.81 1.37
N PHE A 55 8.51 -18.65 1.03
CA PHE A 55 9.56 -17.99 1.80
C PHE A 55 9.07 -16.80 2.63
N PHE A 56 7.76 -16.50 2.64
CA PHE A 56 7.22 -15.46 3.51
C PHE A 56 7.42 -15.81 4.98
N ASN A 57 8.08 -14.89 5.68
CA ASN A 57 8.33 -14.98 7.11
C ASN A 57 8.17 -13.60 7.77
N ALA A 58 7.03 -13.39 8.43
CA ALA A 58 6.74 -12.13 9.15
C ALA A 58 7.76 -11.84 10.27
N GLU A 59 8.28 -12.87 10.94
CA GLU A 59 9.29 -12.74 12.00
C GLU A 59 10.58 -12.10 11.45
N GLU A 60 11.06 -12.58 10.29
CA GLU A 60 12.27 -12.06 9.66
C GLU A 60 12.11 -10.60 9.21
N ILE A 61 10.94 -10.25 8.68
CA ILE A 61 10.62 -8.88 8.27
C ILE A 61 10.59 -7.94 9.49
N ALA A 62 9.91 -8.34 10.57
CA ALA A 62 9.85 -7.55 11.81
C ALA A 62 11.25 -7.38 12.44
N LEU A 63 12.06 -8.44 12.47
CA LEU A 63 13.44 -8.37 12.93
C LEU A 63 14.29 -7.44 12.06
N LEU A 64 14.17 -7.51 10.73
CA LEU A 64 14.86 -6.58 9.82
C LEU A 64 14.50 -5.12 10.10
N ALA A 65 13.21 -4.82 10.27
CA ALA A 65 12.75 -3.47 10.59
C ALA A 65 13.33 -2.98 11.93
N ARG A 66 13.32 -3.83 12.95
CA ARG A 66 13.89 -3.54 14.27
C ARG A 66 15.41 -3.34 14.22
N GLU A 67 16.14 -4.20 13.51
CA GLU A 67 17.59 -4.12 13.32
C GLU A 67 18.00 -2.80 12.67
N ALA A 68 17.23 -2.36 11.66
CA ALA A 68 17.37 -1.07 10.97
C ALA A 68 16.96 0.15 11.82
N GLY A 69 16.49 -0.06 13.06
CA GLY A 69 16.13 1.00 14.00
C GLY A 69 14.73 1.59 13.79
N MET A 70 13.92 1.00 12.92
CA MET A 70 12.54 1.44 12.70
C MET A 70 11.68 1.19 13.95
N LYS A 71 10.62 1.99 14.10
CA LYS A 71 9.72 1.94 15.28
C LYS A 71 8.33 1.41 14.95
N TYR A 72 7.98 1.38 13.67
CA TYR A 72 6.71 0.88 13.19
C TYR A 72 6.81 0.31 11.79
N LEU A 73 5.85 -0.55 11.45
CA LEU A 73 5.67 -1.18 10.15
C LEU A 73 4.25 -0.89 9.63
N VAL A 74 4.13 -0.55 8.35
CA VAL A 74 2.87 -0.29 7.66
C VAL A 74 2.71 -1.29 6.52
N MET A 75 1.73 -2.18 6.60
CA MET A 75 1.45 -3.19 5.58
C MET A 75 0.28 -2.77 4.68
N THR A 76 0.40 -3.00 3.37
CA THR A 76 -0.72 -2.89 2.42
C THR A 76 -1.79 -3.95 2.73
N ALA A 77 -2.86 -3.56 3.42
CA ALA A 77 -3.99 -4.44 3.68
C ALA A 77 -4.81 -4.68 2.40
N LYS A 78 -4.96 -3.65 1.56
CA LYS A 78 -5.54 -3.73 0.22
C LYS A 78 -4.98 -2.60 -0.64
N HIS A 79 -4.46 -2.93 -1.82
CA HIS A 79 -4.01 -1.94 -2.79
C HIS A 79 -5.13 -1.58 -3.79
N HIS A 80 -4.83 -0.80 -4.82
CA HIS A 80 -5.79 -0.40 -5.86
C HIS A 80 -6.35 -1.58 -6.66
N ASP A 81 -5.64 -2.71 -6.74
CA ASP A 81 -6.11 -3.93 -7.40
C ASP A 81 -7.33 -4.57 -6.72
N GLY A 82 -7.68 -4.12 -5.51
CA GLY A 82 -8.83 -4.59 -4.75
C GLY A 82 -8.58 -5.90 -4.00
N PHE A 83 -7.37 -6.47 -4.07
CA PHE A 83 -7.03 -7.74 -3.43
C PHE A 83 -6.63 -7.52 -1.97
N ALA A 84 -7.34 -8.16 -1.05
CA ALA A 84 -7.05 -8.03 0.37
C ALA A 84 -5.94 -8.99 0.82
N MET A 85 -4.90 -8.46 1.46
CA MET A 85 -3.78 -9.21 2.05
C MET A 85 -4.08 -9.71 3.48
N TYR A 86 -5.35 -9.92 3.77
CA TYR A 86 -5.87 -10.36 5.06
C TYR A 86 -7.16 -11.15 4.87
N HIS A 87 -7.65 -11.88 5.88
CA HIS A 87 -8.87 -12.67 5.75
C HIS A 87 -10.13 -11.79 5.84
N SER A 88 -10.49 -11.14 4.75
CA SER A 88 -11.74 -10.36 4.66
C SER A 88 -12.96 -11.28 4.63
N LYS A 89 -14.00 -10.95 5.41
CA LYS A 89 -15.31 -11.62 5.35
C LYS A 89 -16.25 -10.91 4.39
N ALA A 90 -16.04 -9.61 4.18
CA ALA A 90 -16.80 -8.81 3.22
C ALA A 90 -16.54 -9.23 1.76
N ASP A 91 -15.34 -9.71 1.44
CA ASP A 91 -14.97 -10.11 0.08
C ASP A 91 -14.08 -11.36 0.05
N LYS A 92 -14.39 -12.31 -0.84
CA LYS A 92 -13.62 -13.53 -1.08
C LYS A 92 -12.37 -13.31 -1.92
N TYR A 93 -12.21 -12.14 -2.53
CA TYR A 93 -11.01 -11.76 -3.25
C TYR A 93 -9.90 -11.32 -2.27
N ASN A 94 -9.38 -12.31 -1.54
CA ASN A 94 -8.38 -12.10 -0.49
C ASN A 94 -7.36 -13.24 -0.42
N VAL A 95 -6.22 -12.98 0.23
CA VAL A 95 -5.06 -13.89 0.31
C VAL A 95 -5.40 -15.23 0.98
N VAL A 96 -6.38 -15.29 1.87
CA VAL A 96 -6.74 -16.52 2.59
C VAL A 96 -7.69 -17.39 1.78
N ASP A 97 -8.74 -16.80 1.21
CA ASP A 97 -9.77 -17.53 0.48
C ASP A 97 -9.36 -17.87 -0.96
N ALA A 98 -8.62 -16.98 -1.65
CA ALA A 98 -8.39 -17.06 -3.09
C ALA A 98 -7.04 -17.67 -3.50
N THR A 99 -6.17 -18.00 -2.53
CA THR A 99 -4.80 -18.47 -2.82
C THR A 99 -4.50 -19.83 -2.17
N PRO A 100 -3.57 -20.62 -2.75
CA PRO A 100 -3.05 -21.82 -2.08
C PRO A 100 -2.23 -21.51 -0.83
N PHE A 101 -1.82 -20.26 -0.60
CA PHE A 101 -1.08 -19.85 0.58
C PHE A 101 -1.94 -19.90 1.85
N GLY A 102 -3.21 -19.46 1.75
CA GLY A 102 -4.22 -19.63 2.80
C GLY A 102 -3.90 -18.99 4.16
N ARG A 103 -3.00 -18.00 4.21
CA ARG A 103 -2.49 -17.38 5.44
C ARG A 103 -2.75 -15.88 5.46
N ASP A 104 -3.16 -15.36 6.62
CA ASP A 104 -3.43 -13.93 6.81
C ASP A 104 -2.12 -13.17 7.06
N VAL A 105 -1.64 -12.46 6.03
CA VAL A 105 -0.36 -11.74 6.06
C VAL A 105 -0.38 -10.58 7.05
N CYS A 106 -1.51 -9.88 7.18
CA CYS A 106 -1.65 -8.77 8.12
C CYS A 106 -1.61 -9.27 9.56
N ALA A 107 -2.27 -10.40 9.88
CA ALA A 107 -2.22 -11.01 11.20
C ALA A 107 -0.80 -11.42 11.59
N GLU A 108 -0.09 -12.11 10.70
CA GLU A 108 1.27 -12.58 10.99
C GLU A 108 2.26 -11.42 11.19
N LEU A 109 2.15 -10.35 10.39
CA LEU A 109 2.98 -9.15 10.55
C LEU A 109 2.62 -8.38 11.82
N ALA A 110 1.34 -8.28 12.18
CA ALA A 110 0.91 -7.65 13.42
C ALA A 110 1.52 -8.38 14.64
N GLU A 111 1.36 -9.71 14.70
CA GLU A 111 1.91 -10.54 15.78
C GLU A 111 3.44 -10.39 15.89
N ALA A 112 4.15 -10.47 14.76
CA ALA A 112 5.60 -10.31 14.72
C ALA A 112 6.03 -8.89 15.17
N CYS A 113 5.30 -7.85 14.77
CA CYS A 113 5.59 -6.48 15.20
C CYS A 113 5.46 -6.33 16.72
N TYR A 114 4.34 -6.74 17.30
CA TYR A 114 4.11 -6.61 18.74
C TYR A 114 5.11 -7.42 19.56
N LYS A 115 5.44 -8.64 19.12
CA LYS A 115 6.46 -9.49 19.74
C LYS A 115 7.84 -8.80 19.80
N HIS A 116 8.17 -8.01 18.80
CA HIS A 116 9.47 -7.33 18.68
C HIS A 116 9.46 -5.86 19.12
N GLY A 117 8.36 -5.39 19.72
CA GLY A 117 8.23 -4.02 20.20
C GLY A 117 8.15 -2.97 19.08
N LEU A 118 7.73 -3.39 17.89
CA LEU A 118 7.36 -2.49 16.79
C LEU A 118 5.87 -2.19 16.89
N LYS A 119 5.49 -0.95 16.57
CA LYS A 119 4.08 -0.64 16.35
C LYS A 119 3.65 -1.10 14.95
N PHE A 120 2.38 -1.40 14.77
CA PHE A 120 1.84 -1.88 13.51
C PHE A 120 0.79 -0.91 12.95
N GLY A 121 0.82 -0.67 11.65
CA GLY A 121 -0.15 0.15 10.94
C GLY A 121 -0.52 -0.50 9.62
N LEU A 122 -1.57 -0.02 8.98
CA LEU A 122 -2.09 -0.58 7.74
C LEU A 122 -2.32 0.50 6.69
N TYR A 123 -1.99 0.18 5.45
CA TYR A 123 -2.40 0.93 4.28
C TYR A 123 -3.69 0.33 3.72
N TYR A 124 -4.63 1.19 3.30
CA TYR A 124 -5.84 0.75 2.62
C TYR A 124 -6.23 1.73 1.50
N SER A 125 -6.35 1.23 0.26
CA SER A 125 -6.86 2.00 -0.88
C SER A 125 -8.38 2.19 -0.75
N GLN A 126 -8.81 3.27 -0.09
CA GLN A 126 -10.22 3.56 0.20
C GLN A 126 -11.00 4.09 -1.00
N ASP A 127 -10.32 4.67 -1.99
CA ASP A 127 -10.96 5.24 -3.19
C ASP A 127 -10.89 4.27 -4.37
N LEU A 128 -9.66 3.87 -4.74
CA LEU A 128 -9.45 2.99 -5.88
C LEU A 128 -9.68 1.53 -5.52
N ASP A 129 -10.46 0.85 -6.35
CA ASP A 129 -10.65 -0.59 -6.30
C ASP A 129 -10.93 -1.07 -7.73
N TRP A 130 -9.94 -1.68 -8.37
CA TRP A 130 -10.03 -2.14 -9.75
C TRP A 130 -10.82 -3.44 -9.88
N HIS A 131 -11.06 -4.14 -8.77
CA HIS A 131 -11.89 -5.32 -8.74
C HIS A 131 -13.39 -4.97 -8.76
N GLU A 132 -13.75 -3.84 -8.12
CA GLU A 132 -15.13 -3.39 -8.03
C GLU A 132 -15.64 -2.62 -9.26
N PRO A 133 -16.86 -2.93 -9.77
CA PRO A 133 -17.49 -2.19 -10.87
C PRO A 133 -17.64 -0.68 -10.61
N ASP A 134 -17.85 -0.34 -9.33
CA ASP A 134 -18.09 1.01 -8.84
C ASP A 134 -16.87 1.63 -8.13
N GLY A 135 -15.69 0.99 -8.24
CA GLY A 135 -14.45 1.52 -7.68
C GLY A 135 -14.13 2.92 -8.17
N GLY A 136 -13.51 3.73 -7.31
CA GLY A 136 -13.21 5.14 -7.57
C GLY A 136 -12.16 5.36 -8.66
N GLY A 137 -11.79 6.62 -8.86
CA GLY A 137 -10.88 7.10 -9.91
C GLY A 137 -11.61 7.61 -11.15
N TYR A 138 -12.84 7.14 -11.37
CA TYR A 138 -13.63 7.45 -12.56
C TYR A 138 -14.12 8.90 -12.61
N LYS A 139 -13.81 9.77 -11.65
CA LYS A 139 -14.05 11.23 -11.77
C LYS A 139 -12.81 11.99 -12.25
N SER A 140 -11.64 11.38 -12.18
CA SER A 140 -10.35 11.99 -12.53
C SER A 140 -10.03 11.82 -14.02
N PHE A 141 -9.32 12.81 -14.57
CA PHE A 141 -8.77 12.80 -15.93
C PHE A 141 -7.26 13.05 -15.94
N TRP A 142 -6.64 13.11 -14.76
CA TRP A 142 -5.20 13.31 -14.62
C TRP A 142 -4.45 12.05 -15.06
N LYS A 143 -3.21 12.20 -15.49
CA LYS A 143 -2.34 11.04 -15.77
C LYS A 143 -2.05 10.29 -14.47
N CYS A 144 -2.01 8.97 -14.54
CA CYS A 144 -1.63 8.08 -13.44
C CYS A 144 -0.48 7.16 -13.88
N ALA A 145 -0.03 6.28 -12.98
CA ALA A 145 1.04 5.35 -13.30
C ALA A 145 0.61 4.20 -14.24
N GLY A 146 -0.70 3.94 -14.33
CA GLY A 146 -1.30 3.00 -15.26
C GLY A 146 -1.88 3.65 -16.52
N SER A 147 -2.97 3.08 -17.03
CA SER A 147 -3.75 3.62 -18.15
C SER A 147 -4.90 4.52 -17.69
N SER A 148 -5.51 4.20 -16.55
CA SER A 148 -6.62 4.92 -15.93
C SER A 148 -6.64 4.72 -14.41
N TRP A 149 -7.23 5.67 -13.69
CA TRP A 149 -7.35 5.61 -12.23
C TRP A 149 -8.33 4.53 -11.77
N ASP A 150 -9.44 4.39 -12.49
CA ASP A 150 -10.42 3.33 -12.31
C ASP A 150 -10.17 2.15 -13.26
N ASN A 151 -10.79 1.00 -12.98
CA ASN A 151 -10.86 -0.07 -13.97
C ASN A 151 -11.88 0.31 -15.05
N SER A 152 -11.39 0.95 -16.10
CA SER A 152 -12.16 1.38 -17.26
C SER A 152 -12.18 0.34 -18.40
N TRP A 153 -11.40 -0.74 -18.28
CA TRP A 153 -11.30 -1.79 -19.30
C TRP A 153 -12.32 -2.91 -19.09
N ASP A 154 -12.61 -3.31 -17.83
CA ASP A 154 -13.70 -4.23 -17.51
C ASP A 154 -15.04 -3.48 -17.31
N PHE A 155 -14.98 -2.25 -16.80
CA PHE A 155 -16.16 -1.44 -16.48
C PHE A 155 -16.14 -0.10 -17.24
N PRO A 156 -16.32 -0.10 -18.58
CA PRO A 156 -16.12 1.08 -19.41
C PRO A 156 -17.24 2.14 -19.28
N ASN A 157 -18.42 1.77 -18.78
CA ASN A 157 -19.54 2.70 -18.66
C ASN A 157 -19.42 3.58 -17.40
N ARG A 158 -18.60 4.63 -17.51
CA ARG A 158 -18.35 5.63 -16.45
C ARG A 158 -19.61 6.30 -15.91
N GLU A 159 -20.60 6.58 -16.76
CA GLU A 159 -21.85 7.25 -16.35
C GLU A 159 -22.72 6.37 -15.44
N ALA A 160 -22.55 5.04 -15.50
CA ALA A 160 -23.25 4.10 -14.64
C ALA A 160 -22.56 3.89 -13.26
N LYS A 161 -21.30 4.34 -13.10
CA LYS A 161 -20.53 4.14 -11.87
C LYS A 161 -21.05 5.00 -10.72
N CYS A 162 -21.23 4.39 -9.57
CA CYS A 162 -21.69 5.04 -8.34
C CYS A 162 -20.85 4.54 -7.16
N PHE A 163 -19.85 5.34 -6.79
CA PHE A 163 -18.90 5.02 -5.73
C PHE A 163 -19.55 4.67 -4.40
N ASP A 164 -20.71 5.24 -4.07
CA ASP A 164 -21.44 4.93 -2.83
C ASP A 164 -21.73 3.43 -2.70
N ARG A 165 -21.99 2.73 -3.82
CA ARG A 165 -22.20 1.27 -3.81
C ARG A 165 -20.93 0.50 -3.45
N CYS A 166 -19.77 0.90 -3.98
CA CYS A 166 -18.48 0.32 -3.60
C CYS A 166 -18.14 0.65 -2.14
N PHE A 167 -18.36 1.90 -1.75
CA PHE A 167 -18.08 2.40 -0.41
C PHE A 167 -18.84 1.60 0.65
N GLU A 168 -20.16 1.45 0.50
CA GLU A 168 -21.01 0.76 1.47
C GLU A 168 -20.80 -0.77 1.48
N LYS A 169 -20.55 -1.39 0.33
CA LYS A 169 -20.48 -2.84 0.22
C LYS A 169 -19.11 -3.42 0.51
N LYS A 170 -18.03 -2.70 0.20
CA LYS A 170 -16.66 -3.20 0.32
C LYS A 170 -15.78 -2.32 1.19
N ILE A 171 -15.65 -1.02 0.86
CA ILE A 171 -14.69 -0.13 1.55
C ILE A 171 -14.99 -0.05 3.05
N LEU A 172 -16.21 0.33 3.42
CA LEU A 172 -16.58 0.55 4.81
C LEU A 172 -16.51 -0.75 5.64
N PRO A 173 -17.09 -1.89 5.20
CA PRO A 173 -16.95 -3.16 5.91
C PRO A 173 -15.49 -3.61 6.07
N GLN A 174 -14.68 -3.50 5.01
CA GLN A 174 -13.27 -3.90 5.07
C GLN A 174 -12.43 -3.00 5.98
N VAL A 175 -12.71 -1.69 6.00
CA VAL A 175 -12.04 -0.79 6.96
C VAL A 175 -12.43 -1.16 8.40
N GLU A 176 -13.69 -1.51 8.67
CA GLU A 176 -14.08 -2.01 10.01
C GLU A 176 -13.40 -3.33 10.38
N GLU A 177 -13.25 -4.26 9.43
CA GLU A 177 -12.51 -5.52 9.64
C GLU A 177 -11.06 -5.27 10.05
N ILE A 178 -10.32 -4.42 9.32
CA ILE A 178 -8.92 -4.16 9.65
C ILE A 178 -8.74 -3.39 10.97
N LEU A 179 -9.70 -2.53 11.33
CA LEU A 179 -9.67 -1.79 12.59
C LEU A 179 -9.93 -2.67 13.82
N THR A 180 -10.49 -3.86 13.64
CA THR A 180 -10.91 -4.74 14.74
C THR A 180 -10.18 -6.08 14.77
N GLY A 181 -9.47 -6.45 13.70
CA GLY A 181 -8.84 -7.78 13.56
C GLY A 181 -7.38 -7.87 14.01
N TYR A 182 -6.63 -6.76 14.06
CA TYR A 182 -5.15 -6.80 14.05
C TYR A 182 -4.46 -6.16 15.26
N GLY A 183 -5.17 -5.97 16.37
CA GLY A 183 -4.62 -5.35 17.60
C GLY A 183 -4.60 -3.82 17.55
N ASP A 184 -3.73 -3.19 18.34
CA ASP A 184 -3.60 -1.73 18.42
C ASP A 184 -2.84 -1.18 17.21
N LEU A 185 -3.54 -0.43 16.36
CA LEU A 185 -2.95 0.16 15.15
C LEU A 185 -2.39 1.55 15.44
N VAL A 186 -1.11 1.77 15.11
CA VAL A 186 -0.48 3.10 15.24
C VAL A 186 -0.99 4.08 14.18
N LEU A 187 -1.27 3.59 12.98
CA LEU A 187 -1.79 4.41 11.90
C LEU A 187 -2.61 3.62 10.89
N ILE A 188 -3.52 4.32 10.22
CA ILE A 188 -4.11 3.92 8.94
C ILE A 188 -3.64 4.91 7.86
N TRP A 189 -3.06 4.35 6.81
CA TRP A 189 -2.56 5.07 5.65
C TRP A 189 -3.56 4.91 4.49
N PHE A 190 -4.39 5.93 4.30
CA PHE A 190 -5.31 6.03 3.17
C PHE A 190 -4.64 6.68 1.96
N ASP A 191 -5.23 6.56 0.78
CA ASP A 191 -4.59 7.00 -0.46
C ASP A 191 -5.53 7.66 -1.48
N VAL A 192 -4.94 8.51 -2.33
CA VAL A 192 -5.52 9.12 -3.55
C VAL A 192 -7.04 9.39 -3.52
N PRO A 193 -7.53 10.29 -2.63
CA PRO A 193 -8.96 10.57 -2.45
C PRO A 193 -9.51 11.41 -3.62
N MET A 194 -9.91 10.75 -4.70
CA MET A 194 -10.35 11.38 -5.95
C MET A 194 -11.86 11.40 -6.14
N THR A 195 -12.55 10.39 -5.61
CA THR A 195 -13.98 10.14 -5.81
C THR A 195 -14.76 10.29 -4.52
N ILE A 196 -14.13 9.90 -3.42
CA ILE A 196 -14.66 9.92 -2.07
C ILE A 196 -15.13 11.32 -1.67
N THR A 197 -16.35 11.40 -1.16
CA THR A 197 -16.96 12.66 -0.71
C THR A 197 -16.46 13.05 0.68
N GLU A 198 -16.67 14.31 1.07
CA GLU A 198 -16.37 14.77 2.43
C GLU A 198 -17.09 13.92 3.49
N GLU A 199 -18.37 13.60 3.26
CA GLU A 199 -19.16 12.77 4.17
C GLU A 199 -18.55 11.37 4.32
N GLN A 200 -18.16 10.72 3.22
CA GLN A 200 -17.52 9.41 3.25
C GLN A 200 -16.15 9.42 3.94
N SER A 201 -15.31 10.44 3.68
CA SER A 201 -14.05 10.61 4.42
C SER A 201 -14.30 10.82 5.92
N ARG A 202 -15.36 11.57 6.30
CA ARG A 202 -15.75 11.76 7.71
C ARG A 202 -16.17 10.45 8.35
N VAL A 203 -16.99 9.66 7.67
CA VAL A 203 -17.43 8.33 8.13
C VAL A 203 -16.23 7.42 8.40
N LEU A 204 -15.24 7.37 7.49
CA LEU A 204 -14.03 6.60 7.71
C LEU A 204 -13.20 7.13 8.89
N TYR A 205 -13.03 8.46 8.99
CA TYR A 205 -12.31 9.08 10.10
C TYR A 205 -12.94 8.70 11.45
N ASP A 206 -14.25 8.88 11.57
CA ASP A 206 -14.99 8.58 12.80
C ASP A 206 -14.98 7.08 13.13
N LEU A 207 -15.03 6.21 12.11
CA LEU A 207 -14.91 4.77 12.29
C LEU A 207 -13.53 4.38 12.85
N VAL A 208 -12.45 4.95 12.30
CA VAL A 208 -11.09 4.74 12.83
C VAL A 208 -11.03 5.21 14.28
N LYS A 209 -11.50 6.42 14.60
CA LYS A 209 -11.46 6.95 15.98
C LYS A 209 -12.35 6.19 16.96
N LYS A 210 -13.45 5.61 16.50
CA LYS A 210 -14.33 4.76 17.32
C LYS A 210 -13.65 3.46 17.73
N HIS A 211 -12.97 2.78 16.81
CA HIS A 211 -12.38 1.46 17.06
C HIS A 211 -10.94 1.53 17.55
N GLN A 212 -10.20 2.55 17.13
CA GLN A 212 -8.77 2.74 17.36
C GLN A 212 -8.49 4.22 17.74
N PRO A 213 -8.84 4.65 18.97
CA PRO A 213 -8.83 6.07 19.35
C PRO A 213 -7.44 6.73 19.27
N ASP A 214 -6.37 5.95 19.49
CA ASP A 214 -4.98 6.43 19.42
C ASP A 214 -4.35 6.27 18.02
N CYS A 215 -5.08 5.70 17.05
CA CYS A 215 -4.58 5.48 15.70
C CYS A 215 -4.53 6.79 14.91
N LEU A 216 -3.38 7.08 14.32
CA LEU A 216 -3.17 8.26 13.49
C LEU A 216 -3.64 8.01 12.05
N ILE A 217 -4.29 9.00 11.46
CA ILE A 217 -4.78 8.93 10.08
C ILE A 217 -3.98 9.90 9.22
N ASN A 218 -3.46 9.45 8.08
CA ASN A 218 -2.72 10.33 7.19
C ASN A 218 -3.65 11.34 6.47
N SER A 219 -3.09 12.45 6.03
CA SER A 219 -3.81 13.52 5.32
C SER A 219 -4.44 13.10 3.98
N ARG A 220 -4.09 11.91 3.46
CA ARG A 220 -4.62 11.38 2.21
C ARG A 220 -5.94 10.61 2.38
N ILE A 221 -6.53 10.58 3.57
CA ILE A 221 -7.96 10.22 3.72
C ILE A 221 -8.87 11.17 2.92
N GLY A 222 -8.39 12.40 2.66
CA GLY A 222 -9.05 13.39 1.81
C GLY A 222 -9.88 14.41 2.55
N ASN A 223 -10.39 15.38 1.79
CA ASN A 223 -11.37 16.37 2.25
C ASN A 223 -10.93 17.19 3.49
N GLY A 224 -9.62 17.44 3.61
CA GLY A 224 -9.04 18.22 4.70
C GLY A 224 -8.99 17.52 6.06
N LEU A 225 -9.20 16.19 6.09
CA LEU A 225 -9.10 15.36 7.29
C LEU A 225 -7.72 14.69 7.41
N GLY A 226 -7.46 14.10 8.57
CA GLY A 226 -6.20 13.44 8.92
C GLY A 226 -5.53 14.09 10.12
N ASP A 227 -4.73 13.31 10.85
CA ASP A 227 -4.02 13.72 12.06
C ASP A 227 -2.55 14.12 11.78
N TYR A 228 -2.01 13.69 10.64
CA TYR A 228 -0.65 14.04 10.21
C TYR A 228 -0.57 14.23 8.69
N THR A 229 0.39 15.04 8.26
CA THR A 229 0.62 15.29 6.84
C THR A 229 1.52 14.23 6.24
N SER A 230 1.04 13.58 5.18
CA SER A 230 1.88 12.76 4.30
C SER A 230 2.31 13.58 3.09
N THR A 231 3.60 13.61 2.78
CA THR A 231 4.12 14.29 1.60
C THR A 231 3.75 13.56 0.31
N GLY A 232 4.08 14.14 -0.86
CA GLY A 232 4.02 13.39 -2.11
C GLY A 232 4.98 12.19 -2.09
N ASP A 233 4.74 11.28 -3.03
CA ASP A 233 5.50 10.03 -3.16
C ASP A 233 6.96 10.34 -3.45
N ASN A 234 7.88 9.77 -2.66
CA ASN A 234 9.31 10.05 -2.76
C ASN A 234 9.71 11.53 -2.55
N GLU A 235 8.81 12.39 -2.09
CA GLU A 235 9.09 13.81 -1.89
C GLU A 235 9.75 14.09 -0.53
N ILE A 236 10.85 14.85 -0.58
CA ILE A 236 11.47 15.45 0.60
C ILE A 236 10.98 16.89 0.69
N PRO A 237 10.10 17.22 1.66
CA PRO A 237 9.47 18.53 1.70
C PRO A 237 10.50 19.62 2.02
N SER A 238 10.46 20.71 1.25
CA SER A 238 11.25 21.91 1.52
C SER A 238 10.63 22.81 2.60
N ASP A 239 9.32 22.71 2.79
CA ASP A 239 8.53 23.42 3.78
C ASP A 239 7.68 22.45 4.59
N TYR A 240 7.57 22.68 5.89
CA TYR A 240 6.80 21.86 6.82
C TYR A 240 6.19 22.77 7.90
N LYS A 241 4.96 22.45 8.31
CA LYS A 241 4.24 23.19 9.36
C LYS A 241 4.50 22.54 10.73
N ASP A 242 4.11 23.23 11.80
CA ASP A 242 4.10 22.68 13.17
C ASP A 242 2.99 21.62 13.36
N THR A 243 2.99 20.56 12.54
CA THR A 243 2.12 19.38 12.67
C THR A 243 2.95 18.11 12.62
N LEU A 244 2.34 16.94 12.83
CA LEU A 244 3.01 15.67 12.55
C LEU A 244 3.21 15.51 11.03
N TYR A 245 4.37 15.01 10.62
CA TYR A 245 4.74 14.81 9.20
C TYR A 245 5.39 13.45 8.98
N GLU A 246 5.12 12.87 7.82
CA GLU A 246 5.76 11.63 7.35
C GLU A 246 6.02 11.74 5.84
N SER A 247 7.24 11.40 5.44
CA SER A 247 7.61 11.22 4.03
C SER A 247 7.77 9.74 3.74
N ALA A 248 6.94 9.23 2.83
CA ALA A 248 7.00 7.86 2.36
C ALA A 248 7.85 7.79 1.09
N CYS A 249 8.85 6.92 1.08
CA CYS A 249 9.76 6.76 -0.04
C CYS A 249 10.10 5.29 -0.29
N THR A 250 10.57 5.01 -1.50
CA THR A 250 11.02 3.70 -1.96
C THR A 250 12.54 3.59 -1.91
N LEU A 251 13.04 2.37 -1.81
CA LEU A 251 14.49 2.09 -1.88
C LEU A 251 15.03 2.18 -3.32
N ASN A 252 14.25 1.68 -4.28
CA ASN A 252 14.44 1.89 -5.72
C ASN A 252 13.38 2.90 -6.22
N ASP A 253 12.88 2.79 -7.45
CA ASP A 253 11.93 3.74 -8.06
C ASP A 253 10.47 3.24 -8.03
N THR A 254 10.21 2.05 -7.46
CA THR A 254 8.89 1.42 -7.40
C THR A 254 8.47 1.07 -5.96
N TRP A 255 7.16 1.03 -5.72
CA TRP A 255 6.61 0.55 -4.45
C TRP A 255 6.49 -0.98 -4.44
N GLY A 256 5.74 -1.53 -5.41
CA GLY A 256 5.64 -2.97 -5.63
C GLY A 256 6.90 -3.56 -6.28
N TYR A 257 7.09 -4.87 -6.13
CA TYR A 257 8.27 -5.56 -6.67
C TYR A 257 8.40 -5.44 -8.19
N LEU A 258 9.58 -5.01 -8.66
CA LEU A 258 9.94 -4.88 -10.06
C LEU A 258 11.37 -5.44 -10.25
N PRO A 259 11.54 -6.66 -10.78
CA PRO A 259 12.80 -7.41 -10.72
C PRO A 259 13.93 -6.81 -11.55
N TYR A 260 13.62 -5.86 -12.43
CA TYR A 260 14.57 -5.21 -13.31
C TYR A 260 14.77 -3.72 -12.99
N ASP A 261 14.14 -3.22 -11.93
CA ASP A 261 14.46 -1.90 -11.37
C ASP A 261 15.64 -2.03 -10.40
N ASP A 262 16.83 -1.81 -10.95
CA ASP A 262 18.09 -1.84 -10.21
C ASP A 262 18.56 -0.44 -9.76
N ASN A 263 17.70 0.59 -9.82
CA ASN A 263 18.04 1.95 -9.38
C ASN A 263 17.95 2.11 -7.85
N TRP A 264 18.67 1.26 -7.12
CA TRP A 264 18.67 1.24 -5.67
C TRP A 264 19.45 2.42 -5.09
N LYS A 265 18.82 3.18 -4.20
CA LYS A 265 19.50 4.17 -3.35
C LYS A 265 20.48 3.43 -2.44
N ASP A 266 21.70 3.94 -2.30
CA ASP A 266 22.66 3.34 -1.37
C ASP A 266 22.34 3.67 0.10
N ALA A 267 22.96 2.93 1.01
CA ALA A 267 22.76 3.09 2.44
C ALA A 267 23.17 4.48 2.98
N ALA A 268 24.19 5.11 2.37
CA ALA A 268 24.64 6.43 2.77
C ALA A 268 23.59 7.49 2.41
N ARG A 269 22.98 7.37 1.23
CA ARG A 269 21.90 8.24 0.77
C ARG A 269 20.65 8.09 1.63
N ILE A 270 20.26 6.87 1.98
CA ILE A 270 19.13 6.61 2.89
C ILE A 270 19.38 7.25 4.26
N ARG A 271 20.60 7.13 4.79
CA ARG A 271 20.99 7.76 6.06
C ARG A 271 20.94 9.28 5.99
N GLU A 272 21.48 9.89 4.93
CA GLU A 272 21.47 11.34 4.70
C GLU A 272 20.03 11.89 4.67
N ILE A 273 19.15 11.24 3.89
CA ILE A 273 17.73 11.63 3.81
C ILE A 273 17.06 11.51 5.18
N ARG A 274 17.28 10.39 5.89
CA ARG A 274 16.73 10.18 7.23
C ARG A 274 17.18 11.28 8.20
N GLU A 275 18.46 11.60 8.25
CA GLU A 275 18.99 12.64 9.13
C GLU A 275 18.41 14.01 8.77
N HIS A 276 18.26 14.30 7.48
CA HIS A 276 17.65 15.53 6.99
C HIS A 276 16.18 15.66 7.42
N LEU A 277 15.37 14.60 7.26
CA LEU A 277 13.97 14.57 7.65
C LEU A 277 13.82 14.62 9.19
N ASN A 278 14.58 13.82 9.91
CA ASN A 278 14.50 13.76 11.38
C ASN A 278 14.91 15.08 12.05
N ALA A 279 15.90 15.80 11.50
CA ALA A 279 16.28 17.13 11.97
C ALA A 279 15.15 18.17 11.86
N ARG A 280 14.08 17.85 11.10
CA ARG A 280 12.88 18.66 10.89
C ARG A 280 11.64 18.05 11.55
N GLY A 281 11.79 16.99 12.34
CA GLY A 281 10.67 16.30 12.99
C GLY A 281 9.79 15.49 12.04
N ILE A 282 10.30 15.11 10.86
CA ILE A 282 9.55 14.36 9.85
C ILE A 282 9.92 12.88 9.92
N ASN A 283 8.93 12.00 10.02
CA ASN A 283 9.14 10.56 9.96
C ASN A 283 9.53 10.12 8.54
N TYR A 284 10.47 9.16 8.44
CA TYR A 284 10.86 8.56 7.17
C TYR A 284 10.30 7.15 7.03
N LEU A 285 9.21 7.01 6.27
CA LEU A 285 8.53 5.74 6.03
C LEU A 285 9.10 5.08 4.77
N LEU A 286 10.07 4.18 4.98
CA LEU A 286 10.81 3.55 3.88
C LEU A 286 10.20 2.20 3.47
N ASN A 287 9.90 2.06 2.18
CA ASN A 287 9.22 0.92 1.57
C ASN A 287 10.15 -0.23 1.18
N ILE A 288 9.64 -1.45 1.35
CA ILE A 288 10.13 -2.67 0.68
C ILE A 288 9.00 -3.26 -0.19
N GLY A 289 9.36 -3.86 -1.31
CA GLY A 289 8.44 -4.62 -2.17
C GLY A 289 8.84 -6.09 -2.23
N PRO A 290 8.25 -6.98 -1.39
CA PRO A 290 8.54 -8.40 -1.45
C PRO A 290 8.18 -9.03 -2.80
N ASP A 291 8.95 -10.03 -3.20
CA ASP A 291 8.72 -10.77 -4.44
C ASP A 291 7.54 -11.75 -4.36
N ALA A 292 7.23 -12.43 -5.47
CA ALA A 292 6.16 -13.42 -5.55
C ALA A 292 6.30 -14.60 -4.57
N LEU A 293 7.52 -14.86 -4.06
CA LEU A 293 7.78 -15.92 -3.10
C LEU A 293 7.79 -15.43 -1.64
N GLY A 294 7.54 -14.14 -1.42
CA GLY A 294 7.49 -13.51 -0.09
C GLY A 294 8.85 -13.11 0.46
N ARG A 295 9.88 -13.03 -0.39
CA ARG A 295 11.23 -12.62 0.01
C ARG A 295 11.35 -11.11 -0.08
N VAL A 296 11.97 -10.51 0.94
CA VAL A 296 12.47 -9.14 0.84
C VAL A 296 13.65 -9.14 -0.12
N PRO A 297 13.69 -8.28 -1.16
CA PRO A 297 14.82 -8.23 -2.08
C PRO A 297 16.14 -8.01 -1.33
N GLU A 298 17.17 -8.76 -1.69
CA GLU A 298 18.48 -8.70 -1.02
C GLU A 298 19.07 -7.28 -1.00
N PRO A 299 19.00 -6.46 -2.08
CA PRO A 299 19.41 -5.06 -2.02
C PRO A 299 18.71 -4.29 -0.89
N SER A 300 17.41 -4.50 -0.69
CA SER A 300 16.65 -3.85 0.38
C SER A 300 17.19 -4.22 1.76
N VAL A 301 17.46 -5.51 1.99
CA VAL A 301 18.05 -5.99 3.26
C VAL A 301 19.40 -5.33 3.53
N ASN A 302 20.27 -5.30 2.51
CA ASN A 302 21.63 -4.73 2.62
C ASN A 302 21.59 -3.23 2.90
N ILE A 303 20.73 -2.48 2.19
CA ILE A 303 20.58 -1.03 2.37
C ILE A 303 20.05 -0.72 3.76
N LEU A 304 19.00 -1.41 4.21
CA LEU A 304 18.38 -1.15 5.53
C LEU A 304 19.34 -1.44 6.69
N ARG A 305 20.13 -2.52 6.60
CA ARG A 305 21.17 -2.82 7.60
C ARG A 305 22.32 -1.82 7.55
N GLY A 306 22.72 -1.38 6.36
CA GLY A 306 23.79 -0.40 6.16
C GLY A 306 23.42 1.04 6.54
N ALA A 307 22.12 1.39 6.54
CA ALA A 307 21.64 2.75 6.79
C ALA A 307 21.37 3.07 8.28
N LYS A 308 21.57 2.11 9.18
CA LYS A 308 21.37 2.27 10.63
C LYS A 308 22.20 3.41 11.21
#